data_AF-A0A6I3EN85-F1
#
_entry.id   AF-A0A6I3EN85-F1
#
_cell.length_a   1.000
_cell.length_b   1.000
_cell.length_c   1.000
_cell.angle_alpha   90.00
_cell.angle_beta   90.00
_cell.angle_gamma   90.00
#
_symmetry.space_group_name_H-M   'P 1'
#
loop_
_entity.id
_entity.type
_entity.pdbx_description
1 polymer ?
#
loop_
_entity_poly.entity_id
_entity_poly.type
_entity_poly.pdbx_seq_one_letter_code
_entity_poly.pdbx_strand_id
1 'polypeptide(L)'
;MYASTTVEVELDARGRSVVTAMHCEVPLLVRVDGASEVLTLLLLGGAAGPLGGDDLALTLIVGPGTDVVVRSVAAMLAQPGSSGAASSLRTVVCVGEGARLDWETQPMISVVGSDHRSTTLLEVAGGARVRWSEAVLLGRHEERSGLLALHQRVVLGGGVILDHELVLGEGAPSGAGANGDVRWMRSEVVIGPQAATMPSAEVTRTRVAGVFPLGDGAALATSAGSVAKDLAG
;
A
#
# COMPACT_ATOMS: atom_id res chain seq x y z
N MET A 1 -1.27 17.42 -11.68
CA MET A 1 -1.76 16.73 -12.90
C MET A 1 -2.79 15.69 -12.49
N TYR A 2 -3.74 15.31 -13.36
CA TYR A 2 -4.56 14.11 -13.12
C TYR A 2 -4.07 12.94 -13.99
N ALA A 3 -3.98 11.74 -13.42
CA ALA A 3 -3.66 10.52 -14.15
C ALA A 3 -4.34 9.30 -13.50
N SER A 4 -4.81 8.38 -14.35
CA SER A 4 -5.55 7.20 -13.93
C SER A 4 -4.97 5.91 -14.51
N THR A 5 -4.99 4.87 -13.70
CA THR A 5 -4.54 3.53 -14.06
C THR A 5 -5.55 2.52 -13.56
N THR A 6 -6.02 1.65 -14.46
CA THR A 6 -7.02 0.62 -14.15
C THR A 6 -6.56 -0.71 -14.74
N VAL A 7 -6.65 -1.77 -13.95
CA VAL A 7 -6.35 -3.14 -14.37
C VAL A 7 -7.48 -4.06 -13.94
N GLU A 8 -7.91 -4.93 -14.85
CA GLU A 8 -8.90 -5.96 -14.59
C GLU A 8 -8.28 -7.33 -14.86
N VAL A 9 -8.51 -8.26 -13.93
CA VAL A 9 -8.00 -9.63 -13.99
C VAL A 9 -9.16 -10.61 -13.87
N GLU A 10 -9.22 -11.60 -14.74
CA GLU A 10 -10.19 -12.69 -14.70
C GLU A 10 -9.51 -14.04 -14.95
N LEU A 11 -10.25 -15.14 -14.83
CA LEU A 11 -9.80 -16.46 -15.24
C LEU A 11 -10.05 -16.67 -16.75
N ASP A 12 -9.05 -17.17 -17.47
CA ASP A 12 -9.22 -17.65 -18.84
C ASP A 12 -9.99 -18.98 -18.89
N ALA A 13 -10.28 -19.47 -20.11
CA ALA A 13 -10.97 -20.75 -20.32
C ALA A 13 -10.22 -21.97 -19.76
N ARG A 14 -8.95 -21.84 -19.37
CA ARG A 14 -8.13 -22.89 -18.74
C ARG A 14 -8.00 -22.70 -17.22
N GLY A 15 -8.70 -21.71 -16.65
CA GLY A 15 -8.65 -21.40 -15.22
C GLY A 15 -7.38 -20.67 -14.79
N ARG A 16 -6.70 -19.95 -15.70
CA ARG A 16 -5.51 -19.15 -15.35
C ARG A 16 -5.87 -17.67 -15.21
N SER A 17 -5.30 -16.98 -14.23
CA SER A 17 -5.41 -15.52 -14.11
C SER A 17 -4.83 -14.84 -15.34
N VAL A 18 -5.60 -13.95 -15.97
CA VAL A 18 -5.17 -13.14 -17.11
C VAL A 18 -5.67 -11.71 -16.96
N VAL A 19 -4.89 -10.75 -17.42
CA VAL A 19 -5.34 -9.35 -17.54
C VAL A 19 -6.29 -9.26 -18.72
N THR A 20 -7.54 -8.85 -18.47
CA THR A 20 -8.59 -8.70 -19.48
C THR A 20 -8.73 -7.26 -19.97
N ALA A 21 -8.46 -6.28 -19.10
CA ALA A 21 -8.40 -4.87 -19.43
C ALA A 21 -7.25 -4.18 -18.69
N MET A 22 -6.60 -3.24 -19.36
CA MET A 22 -5.54 -2.43 -18.77
C MET A 22 -5.50 -1.06 -19.43
N HIS A 23 -5.60 -0.02 -18.60
CA HIS A 23 -5.40 1.38 -18.96
C HIS A 23 -4.38 1.97 -18.00
N CYS A 24 -3.40 2.72 -18.53
CA CYS A 24 -2.34 3.32 -17.71
C CYS A 24 -2.03 4.72 -18.24
N GLU A 25 -1.95 5.70 -17.35
CA GLU A 25 -1.47 7.04 -17.63
C GLU A 25 -0.21 7.34 -16.82
N VAL A 26 0.72 8.09 -17.41
CA VAL A 26 1.94 8.54 -16.70
C VAL A 26 1.52 9.47 -15.56
N PRO A 27 2.07 9.32 -14.33
CA PRO A 27 3.26 8.53 -14.01
C PRO A 27 3.03 7.07 -13.57
N LEU A 28 1.80 6.58 -13.46
CA LEU A 28 1.49 5.24 -12.91
C LEU A 28 1.35 4.19 -14.02
N LEU A 29 2.38 3.39 -14.25
CA LEU A 29 2.35 2.34 -15.27
C LEU A 29 2.32 0.94 -14.65
N VAL A 30 1.69 0.00 -15.35
CA VAL A 30 1.65 -1.42 -14.99
C VAL A 30 2.25 -2.27 -16.11
N ARG A 31 3.03 -3.28 -15.75
CA ARG A 31 3.49 -4.34 -16.66
C ARG A 31 3.17 -5.71 -16.09
N VAL A 32 2.86 -6.66 -16.96
CA VAL A 32 2.76 -8.07 -16.58
C VAL A 32 4.16 -8.69 -16.64
N ASP A 33 4.59 -9.35 -15.57
CA ASP A 33 5.81 -10.15 -15.59
C ASP A 33 5.54 -11.49 -16.29
N GLY A 34 6.12 -11.67 -17.47
CA GLY A 34 5.98 -12.88 -18.27
C GLY A 34 6.82 -14.07 -17.80
N ALA A 35 7.67 -13.91 -16.80
CA ALA A 35 8.51 -14.98 -16.26
C ALA A 35 7.91 -15.66 -15.01
N SER A 36 6.87 -15.07 -14.42
CA SER A 36 6.20 -15.60 -13.23
C SER A 36 5.16 -16.67 -13.59
N GLU A 37 5.10 -17.75 -12.79
CA GLU A 37 4.07 -18.80 -12.91
C GLU A 37 2.68 -18.33 -12.46
N VAL A 38 2.64 -17.39 -11.49
CA VAL A 38 1.43 -16.68 -11.07
C VAL A 38 1.38 -15.35 -11.81
N LEU A 39 0.17 -14.84 -12.11
CA LEU A 39 0.03 -13.54 -12.74
C LEU A 39 0.59 -12.44 -11.83
N THR A 40 1.76 -11.92 -12.18
CA THR A 40 2.43 -10.86 -11.43
C THR A 40 2.32 -9.53 -12.18
N LEU A 41 1.72 -8.53 -11.52
CA LEU A 41 1.65 -7.15 -11.97
C LEU A 41 2.78 -6.34 -11.32
N LEU A 42 3.56 -5.67 -12.15
CA LEU A 42 4.66 -4.78 -11.75
C LEU A 42 4.21 -3.33 -11.92
N LEU A 43 4.09 -2.62 -10.79
CA LEU A 43 3.85 -1.18 -10.72
C LEU A 43 5.17 -0.42 -10.95
N LEU A 44 5.14 0.56 -11.85
CA LEU A 44 6.30 1.31 -12.31
C LEU A 44 5.99 2.81 -12.33
N GLY A 45 6.99 3.63 -11.96
CA GLY A 45 6.96 5.06 -12.23
C GLY A 45 7.43 5.35 -13.66
N GLY A 46 6.53 5.85 -14.52
CA GLY A 46 6.87 6.29 -15.89
C GLY A 46 7.47 7.69 -15.96
N ALA A 47 7.31 8.49 -14.90
CA ALA A 47 7.91 9.80 -14.72
C ALA A 47 8.10 10.06 -13.22
N ALA A 48 8.65 11.23 -12.87
CA ALA A 48 8.68 11.68 -11.48
C ALA A 48 7.24 11.87 -10.97
N GLY A 49 6.95 11.36 -9.78
CA GLY A 49 5.64 11.50 -9.17
C GLY A 49 5.49 10.58 -7.95
N PRO A 50 4.64 10.95 -6.98
CA PRO A 50 3.75 12.12 -6.99
C PRO A 50 4.48 13.46 -6.76
N LEU A 51 4.18 14.48 -7.56
CA LEU A 51 4.62 15.86 -7.36
C LEU A 51 3.46 16.69 -6.78
N GLY A 52 3.75 17.70 -5.96
CA GLY A 52 2.72 18.59 -5.39
C GLY A 52 1.74 19.12 -6.46
N GLY A 53 0.44 18.95 -6.21
CA GLY A 53 -0.64 19.22 -7.16
C GLY A 53 -1.03 18.05 -8.08
N ASP A 54 -0.41 16.87 -7.92
CA ASP A 54 -0.85 15.64 -8.59
C ASP A 54 -2.08 15.01 -7.91
N ASP A 55 -2.95 14.44 -8.73
CA ASP A 55 -4.14 13.69 -8.35
C ASP A 55 -4.13 12.38 -9.15
N LEU A 56 -3.69 11.32 -8.49
CA LEU A 56 -3.42 10.03 -9.12
C LEU A 56 -4.45 9.00 -8.68
N ALA A 57 -4.93 8.17 -9.61
CA ALA A 57 -5.86 7.09 -9.32
C ALA A 57 -5.33 5.74 -9.82
N LEU A 58 -5.38 4.72 -8.96
CA LEU A 58 -5.06 3.33 -9.27
C LEU A 58 -6.26 2.44 -8.91
N THR A 59 -6.81 1.73 -9.89
CA THR A 59 -7.89 0.76 -9.69
C THR A 59 -7.44 -0.62 -10.12
N LEU A 60 -7.64 -1.63 -9.27
CA LEU A 60 -7.39 -3.03 -9.60
C LEU A 60 -8.62 -3.88 -9.26
N ILE A 61 -9.15 -4.57 -10.27
CA ILE A 61 -10.22 -5.55 -10.10
C ILE A 61 -9.63 -6.95 -10.24
N VAL A 62 -9.64 -7.70 -9.15
CA VAL A 62 -9.19 -9.09 -9.06
C VAL A 62 -10.42 -9.98 -9.09
N GLY A 63 -10.72 -10.57 -10.25
CA GLY A 63 -11.93 -11.36 -10.45
C GLY A 63 -12.00 -12.65 -9.60
N PRO A 64 -13.18 -13.27 -9.47
CA PRO A 64 -13.37 -14.47 -8.65
C PRO A 64 -12.41 -15.61 -9.00
N GLY A 65 -11.89 -16.29 -7.97
CA GLY A 65 -11.01 -17.45 -8.10
C GLY A 65 -9.62 -17.18 -8.71
N THR A 66 -9.29 -15.93 -9.05
CA THR A 66 -7.98 -15.57 -9.61
C THR A 66 -6.88 -15.62 -8.54
N ASP A 67 -5.64 -15.80 -8.98
CA ASP A 67 -4.41 -15.68 -8.18
C ASP A 67 -3.52 -14.59 -8.78
N VAL A 68 -3.29 -13.51 -8.02
CA VAL A 68 -2.63 -12.29 -8.48
C VAL A 68 -1.58 -11.83 -7.47
N VAL A 69 -0.39 -11.53 -7.98
CA VAL A 69 0.69 -10.90 -7.23
C VAL A 69 0.88 -9.47 -7.74
N VAL A 70 0.99 -8.51 -6.84
CA VAL A 70 1.33 -7.12 -7.16
C VAL A 70 2.64 -6.75 -6.49
N ARG A 71 3.59 -6.28 -7.29
CA ARG A 71 4.88 -5.74 -6.84
C ARG A 71 5.10 -4.37 -7.45
N SER A 72 6.01 -3.58 -6.88
CA SER A 72 6.55 -2.42 -7.59
C SER A 72 8.05 -2.58 -7.87
N VAL A 73 8.52 -1.99 -8.96
CA VAL A 73 9.93 -2.05 -9.36
C VAL A 73 10.78 -1.01 -8.64
N ALA A 74 10.16 0.07 -8.18
CA ALA A 74 10.84 1.15 -7.49
C ALA A 74 9.95 1.76 -6.41
N ALA A 75 10.60 2.42 -5.45
CA ALA A 75 9.96 3.30 -4.49
C ALA A 75 9.24 4.46 -5.20
N MET A 76 8.07 4.85 -4.70
CA MET A 76 7.42 6.10 -5.10
C MET A 76 7.97 7.25 -4.27
N LEU A 77 8.29 8.37 -4.89
CA LEU A 77 8.82 9.55 -4.19
C LEU A 77 7.80 10.68 -4.23
N ALA A 78 7.15 10.94 -3.08
CA ALA A 78 6.29 12.10 -2.91
C ALA A 78 7.17 13.35 -2.76
N GLN A 79 7.00 14.32 -3.67
CA GLN A 79 7.87 15.48 -3.81
C GLN A 79 7.08 16.80 -3.78
N PRO A 80 7.71 17.90 -3.36
CA PRO A 80 7.09 19.23 -3.45
C PRO A 80 6.78 19.61 -4.91
N GLY A 81 5.70 20.37 -5.09
CA GLY A 81 5.36 21.04 -6.34
C GLY A 81 5.54 22.54 -6.23
N SER A 82 5.70 23.23 -7.35
CA SER A 82 5.90 24.69 -7.39
C SER A 82 4.71 25.51 -6.86
N SER A 83 3.50 24.92 -6.85
CA SER A 83 2.29 25.55 -6.33
C SER A 83 2.16 25.46 -4.80
N GLY A 84 2.94 24.59 -4.13
CA GLY A 84 2.75 24.25 -2.72
C GLY A 84 1.48 23.45 -2.43
N ALA A 85 0.74 23.01 -3.46
CA ALA A 85 -0.46 22.19 -3.29
C ALA A 85 -0.09 20.75 -2.91
N ALA A 86 -0.95 20.11 -2.11
CA ALA A 86 -0.82 18.70 -1.80
C ALA A 86 -0.93 17.85 -3.06
N SER A 87 -0.24 16.72 -3.06
CA SER A 87 -0.44 15.64 -4.04
C SER A 87 -1.29 14.53 -3.43
N SER A 88 -1.96 13.76 -4.27
CA SER A 88 -2.81 12.65 -3.82
C SER A 88 -2.69 11.40 -4.68
N LEU A 89 -2.83 10.26 -4.03
CA LEU A 89 -2.93 8.94 -4.66
C LEU A 89 -4.15 8.22 -4.09
N ARG A 90 -5.12 7.88 -4.93
CA ARG A 90 -6.25 7.04 -4.58
C ARG A 90 -6.06 5.65 -5.16
N THR A 91 -5.99 4.65 -4.29
CA THR A 91 -5.92 3.24 -4.67
C THR A 91 -7.24 2.54 -4.30
N VAL A 92 -7.89 1.92 -5.27
CA VAL A 92 -9.11 1.11 -5.06
C VAL A 92 -8.84 -0.29 -5.57
N VAL A 93 -8.98 -1.30 -4.71
CA VAL A 93 -8.79 -2.70 -5.07
C VAL A 93 -9.99 -3.52 -4.66
N CYS A 94 -10.59 -4.22 -5.61
CA CYS A 94 -11.70 -5.14 -5.37
C CYS A 94 -11.22 -6.57 -5.59
N VAL A 95 -11.40 -7.44 -4.59
CA VAL A 95 -10.97 -8.84 -4.61
C VAL A 95 -12.20 -9.74 -4.57
N GLY A 96 -12.43 -10.47 -5.67
CA GLY A 96 -13.57 -11.34 -5.88
C GLY A 96 -13.55 -12.61 -5.02
N GLU A 97 -14.68 -13.32 -5.02
CA GLU A 97 -14.88 -14.51 -4.21
C GLU A 97 -13.79 -15.57 -4.46
N GLY A 98 -13.21 -16.12 -3.39
CA GLY A 98 -12.19 -17.16 -3.49
C GLY A 98 -10.87 -16.74 -4.15
N ALA A 99 -10.72 -15.47 -4.53
CA ALA A 99 -9.51 -14.97 -5.18
C ALA A 99 -8.35 -14.82 -4.18
N ARG A 100 -7.14 -14.75 -4.70
CA ARG A 100 -5.90 -14.54 -3.95
C ARG A 100 -5.21 -13.29 -4.45
N LEU A 101 -4.89 -12.39 -3.54
CA LEU A 101 -4.10 -11.20 -3.81
C LEU A 101 -2.91 -11.16 -2.85
N ASP A 102 -1.70 -11.09 -3.40
CA ASP A 102 -0.49 -10.79 -2.66
C ASP A 102 0.09 -9.45 -3.14
N TRP A 103 -0.16 -8.39 -2.41
CA TRP A 103 0.28 -7.02 -2.70
C TRP A 103 1.46 -6.65 -1.79
N GLU A 104 2.61 -6.35 -2.39
CA GLU A 104 3.76 -5.79 -1.68
C GLU A 104 4.55 -4.84 -2.59
N THR A 105 4.54 -3.55 -2.25
CA THR A 105 5.27 -2.54 -3.01
C THR A 105 6.54 -2.11 -2.29
N GLN A 106 7.50 -1.62 -3.05
CA GLN A 106 8.59 -0.81 -2.49
C GLN A 106 8.02 0.39 -1.73
N PRO A 107 8.75 0.91 -0.72
CA PRO A 107 8.21 1.95 0.13
C PRO A 107 7.93 3.26 -0.62
N MET A 108 6.93 4.01 -0.15
CA MET A 108 6.81 5.42 -0.50
C MET A 108 7.78 6.25 0.33
N ILE A 109 8.55 7.12 -0.31
CA ILE A 109 9.48 8.05 0.35
C ILE A 109 8.83 9.43 0.39
N SER A 110 8.59 9.97 1.59
CA SER A 110 8.18 11.37 1.76
C SER A 110 9.42 12.27 1.74
N VAL A 111 9.59 13.05 0.68
CA VAL A 111 10.71 13.97 0.51
C VAL A 111 10.44 15.28 1.26
N VAL A 112 11.48 15.97 1.72
CA VAL A 112 11.36 17.27 2.39
C VAL A 112 10.48 18.25 1.60
N GLY A 113 9.56 18.91 2.29
CA GLY A 113 8.61 19.85 1.68
C GLY A 113 7.45 19.21 0.89
N SER A 114 7.36 17.88 0.80
CA SER A 114 6.16 17.23 0.28
C SER A 114 4.96 17.45 1.20
N ASP A 115 3.78 17.58 0.60
CA ASP A 115 2.48 17.38 1.26
C ASP A 115 1.75 16.33 0.40
N HIS A 116 1.62 15.11 0.91
CA HIS A 116 1.06 13.99 0.18
C HIS A 116 0.00 13.24 0.97
N ARG A 117 -1.07 12.86 0.27
CA ARG A 117 -2.18 12.10 0.81
C ARG A 117 -2.40 10.83 0.00
N SER A 118 -2.23 9.68 0.62
CA SER A 118 -2.58 8.39 0.01
C SER A 118 -3.86 7.85 0.65
N THR A 119 -4.82 7.44 -0.17
CA THR A 119 -6.05 6.79 0.29
C THR A 119 -6.20 5.44 -0.37
N THR A 120 -6.33 4.38 0.43
CA THR A 120 -6.51 3.00 -0.03
C THR A 120 -7.87 2.48 0.41
N LEU A 121 -8.66 2.01 -0.56
CA LEU A 121 -9.88 1.23 -0.31
C LEU A 121 -9.66 -0.20 -0.83
N LEU A 122 -9.71 -1.16 0.07
CA LEU A 122 -9.61 -2.58 -0.25
C LEU A 122 -10.95 -3.25 0.07
N GLU A 123 -11.65 -3.72 -0.97
CA GLU A 123 -12.91 -4.44 -0.85
C GLU A 123 -12.69 -5.92 -1.15
N VAL A 124 -13.05 -6.78 -0.21
CA VAL A 124 -12.72 -8.22 -0.25
C VAL A 124 -14.00 -9.03 -0.07
N ALA A 125 -14.29 -9.86 -1.07
CA ALA A 125 -15.41 -10.79 -1.03
C ALA A 125 -15.13 -12.00 -0.12
N GLY A 126 -16.18 -12.75 0.20
CA GLY A 126 -16.06 -13.96 1.02
C GLY A 126 -15.10 -14.99 0.42
N GLY A 127 -14.40 -15.73 1.28
CA GLY A 127 -13.50 -16.81 0.87
C GLY A 127 -12.20 -16.37 0.18
N ALA A 128 -12.03 -15.08 -0.12
CA ALA A 128 -10.78 -14.55 -0.66
C ALA A 128 -9.64 -14.58 0.37
N ARG A 129 -8.41 -14.58 -0.12
CA ARG A 129 -7.19 -14.49 0.70
C ARG A 129 -6.38 -13.29 0.23
N VAL A 130 -6.00 -12.42 1.16
CA VAL A 130 -5.26 -11.21 0.84
C VAL A 130 -4.07 -11.07 1.78
N ARG A 131 -2.91 -10.74 1.23
CA ARG A 131 -1.84 -10.07 1.94
C ARG A 131 -1.63 -8.71 1.29
N TRP A 132 -1.75 -7.65 2.07
CA TRP A 132 -1.55 -6.28 1.64
C TRP A 132 -0.44 -5.65 2.47
N SER A 133 0.73 -5.42 1.89
CA SER A 133 1.91 -4.89 2.58
C SER A 133 2.32 -3.55 1.95
N GLU A 134 2.28 -2.48 2.73
CA GLU A 134 2.73 -1.14 2.33
C GLU A 134 3.74 -0.62 3.34
N ALA A 135 4.74 0.10 2.85
CA ALA A 135 5.77 0.71 3.67
C ALA A 135 6.03 2.15 3.27
N VAL A 136 6.54 2.92 4.23
CA VAL A 136 6.93 4.32 4.04
C VAL A 136 8.30 4.59 4.65
N LEU A 137 9.04 5.50 4.02
CA LEU A 137 10.28 6.07 4.48
C LEU A 137 10.12 7.58 4.66
N LEU A 138 10.52 8.08 5.82
CA LEU A 138 10.40 9.48 6.22
C LEU A 138 11.70 10.22 5.89
N GLY A 139 11.77 10.74 4.67
CA GLY A 139 12.98 11.33 4.08
C GLY A 139 13.95 10.31 3.50
N ARG A 140 14.79 10.75 2.56
CA ARG A 140 15.98 10.03 2.11
C ARG A 140 17.07 10.03 3.19
N HIS A 141 18.26 9.52 2.85
CA HIS A 141 19.41 9.52 3.77
C HIS A 141 19.71 10.94 4.27
N GLU A 142 19.74 11.09 5.60
CA GLU A 142 19.98 12.37 6.30
C GLU A 142 19.00 13.51 5.95
N GLU A 143 17.90 13.18 5.27
CA GLU A 143 16.87 14.13 4.90
C GLU A 143 15.73 14.12 5.92
N ARG A 144 15.06 15.25 6.11
CA ARG A 144 13.80 15.32 6.84
C ARG A 144 12.64 14.89 5.95
N SER A 145 11.59 14.33 6.55
CA SER A 145 10.34 14.06 5.84
C SER A 145 9.60 15.35 5.50
N GLY A 146 8.76 15.30 4.46
CA GLY A 146 7.62 16.21 4.33
C GLY A 146 6.44 15.75 5.18
N LEU A 147 5.24 16.28 4.92
CA LEU A 147 3.98 15.83 5.49
C LEU A 147 3.39 14.69 4.65
N LEU A 148 3.04 13.59 5.32
CA LEU A 148 2.45 12.42 4.70
C LEU A 148 1.22 11.98 5.49
N ALA A 149 0.07 11.89 4.82
CA ALA A 149 -1.14 11.28 5.36
C ALA A 149 -1.48 10.00 4.59
N LEU A 150 -1.71 8.91 5.31
CA LEU A 150 -2.08 7.60 4.77
C LEU A 150 -3.41 7.18 5.39
N HIS A 151 -4.42 6.99 4.56
CA HIS A 151 -5.73 6.50 4.97
C HIS A 151 -5.99 5.13 4.34
N GLN A 152 -6.33 4.14 5.14
CA GLN A 152 -6.64 2.79 4.66
C GLN A 152 -7.97 2.32 5.23
N ARG A 153 -8.88 1.97 4.32
CA ARG A 153 -10.16 1.34 4.65
C ARG A 153 -10.22 -0.05 4.02
N VAL A 154 -10.56 -1.06 4.83
CA VAL A 154 -10.72 -2.46 4.39
C VAL A 154 -12.14 -2.91 4.68
N VAL A 155 -12.81 -3.39 3.63
CA VAL A 155 -14.16 -3.95 3.68
C VAL A 155 -14.07 -5.44 3.39
N LEU A 156 -14.55 -6.29 4.30
CA LEU A 156 -14.60 -7.74 4.14
C LEU A 156 -16.06 -8.20 4.23
N GLY A 157 -16.56 -8.87 3.19
CA GLY A 157 -17.93 -9.38 3.17
C GLY A 157 -19.00 -8.28 3.33
N GLY A 158 -18.70 -7.05 2.89
CA GLY A 158 -19.57 -5.88 3.04
C GLY A 158 -19.47 -5.13 4.37
N GLY A 159 -18.69 -5.64 5.35
CA GLY A 159 -18.43 -4.97 6.62
C GLY A 159 -17.06 -4.30 6.66
N VAL A 160 -16.97 -3.08 7.20
CA VAL A 160 -15.67 -2.41 7.43
C VAL A 160 -14.97 -3.09 8.61
N ILE A 161 -13.79 -3.65 8.37
CA ILE A 161 -12.96 -4.31 9.40
C ILE A 161 -11.75 -3.47 9.81
N LEU A 162 -11.37 -2.50 8.99
CA LEU A 162 -10.30 -1.53 9.28
C LEU A 162 -10.66 -0.19 8.65
N ASP A 163 -10.48 0.87 9.42
CA ASP A 163 -10.53 2.25 8.96
C ASP A 163 -9.50 3.05 9.77
N HIS A 164 -8.33 3.28 9.19
CA HIS A 164 -7.17 3.81 9.89
C HIS A 164 -6.55 4.95 9.10
N GLU A 165 -6.24 6.05 9.80
CA GLU A 165 -5.47 7.15 9.26
C GLU A 165 -4.18 7.35 10.07
N LEU A 166 -3.08 7.52 9.35
CA LEU A 166 -1.77 7.81 9.90
C LEU A 166 -1.21 9.09 9.27
N VAL A 167 -0.81 10.04 10.10
CA VAL A 167 -0.16 11.28 9.67
C VAL A 167 1.26 11.28 10.21
N LEU A 168 2.25 11.47 9.32
CA LEU A 168 3.69 11.38 9.60
C LEU A 168 4.43 12.61 9.07
N GLY A 169 5.60 12.85 9.66
CA GLY A 169 6.55 13.87 9.20
C GLY A 169 6.25 15.29 9.68
N GLU A 170 6.63 16.28 8.87
CA GLU A 170 6.56 17.70 9.28
C GLU A 170 5.10 18.14 9.53
N GLY A 171 4.82 18.65 10.73
CA GLY A 171 3.46 19.05 11.14
C GLY A 171 2.59 17.91 11.69
N ALA A 172 3.06 16.66 11.65
CA ALA A 172 2.38 15.53 12.28
C ALA A 172 2.59 15.50 13.81
N PRO A 173 1.69 14.84 14.57
CA PRO A 173 1.91 14.58 16.00
C PRO A 173 3.23 13.85 16.23
N SER A 174 4.08 14.41 17.09
CA SER A 174 5.39 13.83 17.47
C SER A 174 5.57 13.86 18.99
N GLY A 175 6.52 13.05 19.50
CA GLY A 175 6.81 12.91 20.93
C GLY A 175 6.26 11.62 21.56
N ALA A 176 6.33 11.53 22.88
CA ALA A 176 5.92 10.36 23.65
C ALA A 176 4.42 10.07 23.47
N GLY A 177 4.10 8.86 23.01
CA GLY A 177 2.71 8.45 22.71
C GLY A 177 2.25 8.78 21.28
N ALA A 178 3.12 9.34 20.44
CA ALA A 178 2.87 9.60 19.01
C ALA A 178 3.99 8.96 18.16
N ASN A 179 4.33 9.56 17.02
CA ASN A 179 5.22 8.97 16.02
C ASN A 179 6.72 8.90 16.40
N GLY A 180 7.15 9.52 17.51
CA GLY A 180 8.55 9.49 17.96
C GLY A 180 9.58 9.86 16.87
N ASP A 181 10.78 9.25 16.94
CA ASP A 181 11.87 9.39 15.95
C ASP A 181 11.78 8.34 14.82
N VAL A 182 10.55 7.93 14.46
CA VAL A 182 10.33 6.96 13.39
C VAL A 182 10.91 7.48 12.08
N ARG A 183 11.60 6.61 11.36
CA ARG A 183 12.15 6.84 10.01
C ARG A 183 11.49 5.97 8.96
N TRP A 184 10.82 4.90 9.37
CA TRP A 184 10.08 4.02 8.49
C TRP A 184 8.91 3.38 9.22
N MET A 185 7.87 3.06 8.48
CA MET A 185 6.75 2.26 8.97
C MET A 185 6.30 1.29 7.89
N ARG A 186 5.87 0.09 8.29
CA ARG A 186 5.21 -0.91 7.45
C ARG A 186 3.88 -1.28 8.07
N SER A 187 2.85 -1.34 7.26
CA SER A 187 1.52 -1.84 7.59
C SER A 187 1.24 -3.05 6.71
N GLU A 188 0.79 -4.15 7.30
CA GLU A 188 0.38 -5.34 6.59
C GLU A 188 -1.02 -5.79 7.04
N VAL A 189 -1.96 -5.90 6.11
CA VAL A 189 -3.27 -6.51 6.35
C VAL A 189 -3.26 -7.92 5.77
N VAL A 190 -3.61 -8.90 6.60
CA VAL A 190 -3.72 -10.32 6.22
C VAL A 190 -5.17 -10.76 6.39
N ILE A 191 -5.77 -11.30 5.34
CA ILE A 191 -7.11 -11.88 5.32
C ILE A 191 -7.01 -13.32 4.85
N GLY A 192 -7.60 -14.24 5.61
CA GLY A 192 -7.58 -15.68 5.38
C GLY A 192 -7.05 -16.48 6.57
N PRO A 193 -6.86 -17.80 6.42
CA PRO A 193 -6.46 -18.69 7.51
C PRO A 193 -5.06 -18.40 8.08
N GLN A 194 -4.25 -17.60 7.38
CA GLN A 194 -2.93 -17.17 7.83
C GLN A 194 -2.98 -15.96 8.78
N ALA A 195 -4.14 -15.31 8.92
CA ALA A 195 -4.29 -14.17 9.81
C ALA A 195 -4.06 -14.58 11.27
N ALA A 196 -3.31 -13.75 12.00
CA ALA A 196 -3.06 -13.98 13.41
C ALA A 196 -4.36 -13.89 14.22
N THR A 197 -4.54 -14.82 15.15
CA THR A 197 -5.73 -14.90 16.01
C THR A 197 -5.50 -14.31 17.40
N MET A 198 -4.25 -14.10 17.78
CA MET A 198 -3.86 -13.53 19.07
C MET A 198 -3.02 -12.28 18.85
N PRO A 199 -3.24 -11.22 19.62
CA PRO A 199 -2.42 -10.04 19.54
C PRO A 199 -1.00 -10.34 20.03
N SER A 200 -0.02 -9.67 19.44
CA SER A 200 1.36 -9.68 19.89
C SER A 200 1.97 -8.30 19.75
N ALA A 201 2.95 -7.98 20.57
CA ALA A 201 3.69 -6.74 20.50
C ALA A 201 5.14 -6.96 20.89
N GLU A 202 6.03 -6.25 20.20
CA GLU A 202 7.45 -6.20 20.48
C GLU A 202 7.89 -4.73 20.49
N VAL A 203 8.55 -4.32 21.57
CA VAL A 203 9.06 -2.96 21.73
C VAL A 203 10.53 -3.04 22.11
N THR A 204 11.35 -2.44 21.27
CA THR A 204 12.78 -2.24 21.52
C THR A 204 13.08 -0.74 21.51
N ARG A 205 14.35 -0.36 21.73
CA ARG A 205 14.75 1.05 21.64
C ARG A 205 14.65 1.62 20.22
N THR A 206 14.74 0.78 19.19
CA THR A 206 14.85 1.21 17.79
C THR A 206 13.69 0.78 16.92
N ARG A 207 12.82 -0.11 17.43
CA ARG A 207 11.71 -0.70 16.69
C ARG A 207 10.51 -0.96 17.60
N VAL A 208 9.33 -0.69 17.07
CA VAL A 208 8.05 -1.15 17.61
C VAL A 208 7.38 -2.03 16.56
N ALA A 209 6.81 -3.15 16.97
CA ALA A 209 6.00 -4.01 16.13
C ALA A 209 4.78 -4.50 16.90
N GLY A 210 3.66 -4.69 16.21
CA GLY A 210 2.44 -5.20 16.79
C GLY A 210 1.60 -5.93 15.75
N VAL A 211 0.91 -6.97 16.19
CA VAL A 211 -0.09 -7.69 15.40
C VAL A 211 -1.41 -7.62 16.15
N PHE A 212 -2.46 -7.22 15.44
CA PHE A 212 -3.78 -6.92 15.97
C PHE A 212 -4.82 -7.71 15.16
N PRO A 213 -5.46 -8.73 15.75
CA PRO A 213 -6.61 -9.39 15.13
C PRO A 213 -7.74 -8.37 14.89
N LEU A 214 -8.33 -8.38 13.69
CA LEU A 214 -9.41 -7.49 13.28
C LEU A 214 -10.79 -8.17 13.32
N GLY A 215 -10.83 -9.43 13.75
CA GLY A 215 -11.97 -10.33 13.66
C GLY A 215 -11.55 -11.69 13.11
N ASP A 216 -12.51 -12.57 12.89
CA ASP A 216 -12.23 -13.92 12.41
C ASP A 216 -11.60 -13.90 11.02
N GLY A 217 -10.37 -14.42 10.92
CA GLY A 217 -9.66 -14.54 9.66
C GLY A 217 -9.09 -13.23 9.12
N ALA A 218 -8.92 -12.19 9.94
CA ALA A 218 -8.24 -10.96 9.54
C ALA A 218 -7.32 -10.40 10.64
N ALA A 219 -6.16 -9.88 10.26
CA ALA A 219 -5.21 -9.25 11.17
C ALA A 219 -4.48 -8.08 10.50
N LEU A 220 -4.16 -7.07 11.32
CA LEU A 220 -3.27 -5.96 10.97
C LEU A 220 -1.93 -6.17 11.69
N ALA A 221 -0.83 -6.19 10.96
CA ALA A 221 0.50 -6.08 11.50
C ALA A 221 1.08 -4.70 11.19
N THR A 222 1.63 -4.03 12.19
CA THR A 222 2.34 -2.77 12.00
C THR A 222 3.74 -2.88 12.59
N SER A 223 4.72 -2.32 11.91
CA SER A 223 6.05 -2.13 12.50
C SER A 223 6.64 -0.80 12.07
N ALA A 224 7.41 -0.18 12.96
CA ALA A 224 8.06 1.09 12.72
C ALA A 224 9.40 1.12 13.44
N GLY A 225 10.34 1.91 12.92
CA GLY A 225 11.66 2.04 13.53
C GLY A 225 12.41 3.28 13.08
N SER A 226 13.52 3.56 13.76
CA SER A 226 14.36 4.74 13.51
C SER A 226 15.50 4.49 12.54
N VAL A 227 15.74 3.24 12.12
CA VAL A 227 16.82 2.86 11.20
C VAL A 227 16.22 2.21 9.94
N ALA A 228 16.28 2.90 8.81
CA ALA A 228 15.67 2.46 7.55
C ALA A 228 16.15 1.09 7.04
N LYS A 229 17.36 0.67 7.43
CA LYS A 229 17.92 -0.64 7.06
C LYS A 229 17.08 -1.81 7.60
N ASP A 230 16.33 -1.58 8.67
CA ASP A 230 15.49 -2.59 9.32
C ASP A 230 14.15 -2.80 8.58
N LEU A 231 13.81 -1.94 7.61
CA LEU A 231 12.60 -2.10 6.79
C LEU A 231 12.69 -3.29 5.82
N ALA A 232 13.91 -3.71 5.46
CA ALA A 232 14.16 -4.77 4.50
C ALA A 232 14.16 -6.19 5.12
N GLY A 233 13.94 -6.30 6.44
CA GLY A 233 14.01 -7.55 7.20
C GLY A 233 12.73 -7.92 7.92
#